data_AF-A0A842WN18-F1
#
_entry.id   AF-A0A842WN18-F1
#
_cell.length_a   1.000
_cell.length_b   1.000
_cell.length_c   1.000
_cell.angle_alpha   90.00
_cell.angle_beta   90.00
_cell.angle_gamma   90.00
#
_symmetry.space_group_name_H-M   'P 1'
#
loop_
_entity.id
_entity.type
_entity.pdbx_description
1 polymer ?
#
loop_
_entity_poly.entity_id
_entity_poly.type
_entity_poly.pdbx_seq_one_letter_code
_entity_poly.pdbx_strand_id
1 'polypeptide(L)'
;MRSGQCPKCGSGEIAGPHGTLTGEGRLRIDLPGIRTATVLSLTCENCGYTEFYADRGGLENLRRDGRQFQSQTQRSHERCPRCGTRVTPMSSLCSECGHVF
;
A
#
# COMPACT_ATOMS: atom_id res chain seq x y z
N MET A 1 -8.44 -4.80 -11.67
CA MET A 1 -9.79 -5.18 -12.15
C MET A 1 -10.24 -4.42 -13.39
N ARG A 2 -9.56 -3.33 -13.77
CA ARG A 2 -9.85 -2.58 -15.01
C ARG A 2 -9.91 -3.42 -16.30
N SER A 3 -9.23 -4.57 -16.34
CA SER A 3 -9.26 -5.56 -17.43
C SER A 3 -10.44 -6.53 -17.37
N GLY A 4 -11.37 -6.38 -16.42
CA GLY A 4 -12.44 -7.34 -16.13
C GLY A 4 -11.98 -8.55 -15.31
N GLN A 5 -10.71 -8.63 -14.91
CA GLN A 5 -10.15 -9.74 -14.13
C GLN A 5 -9.48 -9.28 -12.83
N CYS A 6 -9.53 -10.15 -11.83
CA CYS A 6 -8.86 -9.97 -10.55
C CYS A 6 -7.34 -10.10 -10.73
N PRO A 7 -6.53 -9.10 -10.36
CA PRO A 7 -5.08 -9.16 -10.50
C PRO A 7 -4.42 -10.16 -9.54
N LYS A 8 -5.12 -10.58 -8.48
CA LYS A 8 -4.60 -11.53 -7.48
C LYS A 8 -4.81 -12.99 -7.91
N CYS A 9 -5.97 -13.34 -8.47
CA CYS A 9 -6.33 -14.74 -8.74
C CYS A 9 -6.81 -15.02 -10.17
N GLY A 10 -6.89 -14.00 -11.04
CA GLY A 10 -7.34 -14.14 -12.43
C GLY A 10 -8.85 -14.29 -12.64
N SER A 11 -9.66 -14.44 -11.58
CA SER A 11 -11.12 -14.57 -11.72
C SER A 11 -11.77 -13.34 -12.37
N GLY A 12 -12.80 -13.57 -13.19
CA GLY A 12 -13.66 -12.53 -13.76
C GLY A 12 -14.86 -12.15 -12.90
N GLU A 13 -15.03 -12.78 -11.74
CA GLU A 13 -16.14 -12.51 -10.81
C GLU A 13 -15.80 -11.30 -9.92
N ILE A 14 -16.25 -10.13 -10.37
CA ILE A 14 -15.94 -8.82 -9.77
C ILE A 14 -17.23 -8.11 -9.34
N ALA A 15 -17.36 -7.83 -8.05
CA ALA A 15 -18.43 -7.02 -7.46
C ALA A 15 -18.06 -5.52 -7.48
N GLY A 16 -19.04 -4.66 -7.82
CA GLY A 16 -18.94 -3.20 -7.85
C GLY A 16 -19.32 -2.58 -9.22
N PRO A 17 -19.03 -1.30 -9.49
CA PRO A 17 -18.37 -0.33 -8.62
C PRO A 17 -19.27 0.12 -7.47
N HIS A 18 -18.75 0.01 -6.25
CA HIS A 18 -19.45 0.54 -5.09
C HIS A 18 -19.14 2.04 -5.00
N GLY A 19 -20.12 2.82 -5.47
CA GLY A 19 -20.18 4.27 -5.38
C GLY A 19 -20.83 4.67 -4.07
N THR A 20 -20.07 5.36 -3.25
CA THR A 20 -20.44 5.59 -1.88
C THR A 20 -21.13 6.99 -1.67
N LEU A 21 -22.41 7.14 -2.00
CA LEU A 21 -23.03 8.47 -1.87
C LEU A 21 -23.14 8.91 -0.40
N THR A 22 -23.00 10.22 -0.20
CA THR A 22 -23.03 10.92 1.08
C THR A 22 -24.30 10.57 1.85
N GLY A 23 -24.23 9.61 2.77
CA GLY A 23 -25.36 9.23 3.64
C GLY A 23 -25.27 7.83 4.24
N GLU A 24 -25.01 6.78 3.44
CA GLU A 24 -25.17 5.37 3.88
C GLU A 24 -24.10 4.43 3.26
N GLY A 25 -22.80 4.75 3.45
CA GLY A 25 -21.70 3.78 3.27
C GLY A 25 -20.64 4.11 2.22
N ARG A 26 -19.76 5.13 2.44
CA ARG A 26 -18.36 5.15 1.90
C ARG A 26 -17.37 4.76 2.97
N LEU A 27 -16.38 3.97 2.58
CA LEU A 27 -15.09 3.98 3.25
C LEU A 27 -14.45 5.36 3.05
N ARG A 28 -14.38 6.16 4.11
CA ARG A 28 -13.53 7.36 4.13
C ARG A 28 -12.10 6.90 4.38
N ILE A 29 -11.22 7.12 3.42
CA ILE A 29 -9.79 7.04 3.68
C ILE A 29 -9.43 8.39 4.28
N ASP A 30 -9.32 8.46 5.61
CA ASP A 30 -8.95 9.67 6.33
C ASP A 30 -7.57 10.15 5.87
N LEU A 31 -7.60 11.14 4.98
CA LEU A 31 -6.47 12.02 4.74
C LEU A 31 -6.53 13.09 5.83
N PRO A 32 -5.50 13.24 6.67
CA PRO A 32 -5.54 14.14 7.81
C PRO A 32 -5.90 15.58 7.37
N GLY A 33 -7.09 16.04 7.78
CA GLY A 33 -7.52 17.44 7.65
C GLY A 33 -8.26 17.82 6.35
N ILE A 34 -8.55 16.89 5.43
CA ILE A 34 -9.13 17.26 4.11
C ILE A 34 -10.34 16.39 3.76
N ARG A 35 -11.41 17.03 3.24
CA ARG A 35 -12.59 16.32 2.71
C ARG A 35 -12.15 15.45 1.53
N THR A 36 -12.29 14.15 1.75
CA THR A 36 -11.61 13.04 1.09
C THR A 36 -11.88 12.94 -0.41
N ALA A 37 -10.90 12.40 -1.12
CA ALA A 37 -11.08 11.75 -2.41
C ALA A 37 -12.35 10.89 -2.43
N THR A 38 -13.23 11.09 -3.41
CA THR A 38 -14.31 10.14 -3.66
C THR A 38 -13.68 8.90 -4.27
N VAL A 39 -13.68 7.78 -3.53
CA VAL A 39 -13.20 6.50 -4.06
C VAL A 39 -14.36 5.59 -4.46
N LEU A 40 -14.12 4.81 -5.50
CA LEU A 40 -14.92 3.65 -5.89
C LEU A 40 -14.13 2.39 -5.53
N SER A 41 -14.82 1.35 -5.08
CA SER A 41 -14.18 0.05 -4.85
C SER A 41 -14.75 -1.03 -5.77
N LEU A 42 -13.87 -1.91 -6.22
CA LEU A 42 -14.19 -3.18 -6.87
C LEU A 42 -13.62 -4.31 -6.02
N THR A 43 -14.39 -5.38 -5.79
CA THR A 43 -13.96 -6.53 -4.97
C THR A 43 -14.11 -7.82 -5.76
N CYS A 44 -13.12 -8.70 -5.71
CA CYS A 44 -13.18 -10.02 -6.32
C CYS A 44 -13.97 -10.95 -5.40
N GLU A 45 -15.06 -11.52 -5.91
CA GLU A 45 -15.91 -12.44 -5.13
C GLU A 45 -15.16 -13.74 -4.77
N ASN A 46 -14.29 -14.20 -5.66
CA ASN A 46 -13.54 -15.44 -5.46
C ASN A 46 -12.45 -15.34 -4.37
N CYS A 47 -11.72 -14.23 -4.27
CA CYS A 47 -10.55 -14.16 -3.37
C CYS A 47 -10.51 -12.95 -2.41
N GLY A 48 -11.55 -12.12 -2.44
CA GLY A 48 -11.68 -10.94 -1.58
C GLY A 48 -10.69 -9.81 -1.85
N TYR A 49 -9.89 -9.88 -2.93
CA TYR A 49 -9.04 -8.76 -3.31
C TYR A 49 -9.91 -7.55 -3.63
N THR A 50 -9.63 -6.39 -3.04
CA THR A 50 -10.36 -5.14 -3.27
C THR A 50 -9.41 -4.08 -3.82
N GLU A 51 -9.84 -3.43 -4.90
CA GLU A 51 -9.12 -2.34 -5.54
C GLU A 51 -9.92 -1.03 -5.40
N PHE A 52 -9.25 0.06 -5.03
CA PHE A 52 -9.85 1.38 -4.88
C PHE A 52 -9.40 2.31 -6.00
N TYR A 53 -10.35 3.04 -6.58
CA TYR A 53 -10.13 4.03 -7.63
C TYR A 53 -10.56 5.40 -7.14
N ALA A 54 -9.64 6.36 -7.15
CA ALA A 54 -9.96 7.76 -6.89
C ALA A 54 -10.41 8.46 -8.19
N ASP A 55 -11.36 9.37 -8.07
CA ASP A 55 -11.61 10.36 -9.13
C ASP A 55 -10.44 11.33 -9.28
N ARG A 56 -10.51 12.23 -10.26
CA ARG A 56 -9.43 13.17 -10.55
C ARG A 56 -9.09 14.06 -9.34
N GLY A 57 -10.11 14.65 -8.70
CA GLY A 57 -9.90 15.53 -7.55
C GLY A 57 -9.35 14.78 -6.34
N GLY A 58 -9.81 13.54 -6.13
CA GLY A 58 -9.29 12.65 -5.12
C GLY A 58 -7.83 12.25 -5.33
N LEU A 59 -7.44 11.99 -6.57
CA LEU A 59 -6.06 11.70 -6.92
C LEU A 59 -5.15 12.91 -6.71
N GLU A 60 -5.62 14.12 -7.03
CA GLU A 60 -4.91 15.37 -6.75
C GLU A 60 -4.70 15.57 -5.24
N ASN A 61 -5.74 15.33 -4.42
CA ASN A 61 -5.64 15.38 -2.95
C ASN A 61 -4.67 14.33 -2.39
N LEU A 62 -4.72 13.09 -2.88
CA LEU A 62 -3.79 12.02 -2.48
C LEU A 62 -2.34 12.39 -2.78
N ARG A 63 -2.07 13.04 -3.92
CA ARG A 63 -0.70 13.46 -4.29
C ARG A 63 -0.20 14.62 -3.43
N ARG A 64 -1.07 15.58 -3.12
CA ARG A 64 -0.71 16.77 -2.35
C ARG A 64 -0.56 16.48 -0.86
N ASP A 65 -1.48 15.70 -0.29
CA ASP A 65 -1.66 15.58 1.17
C ASP A 65 -1.62 14.12 1.66
N GLY A 66 -1.52 13.14 0.75
CA GLY A 66 -1.46 11.74 1.11
C GLY A 66 -0.19 11.38 1.85
N ARG A 67 -0.33 10.61 2.94
CA ARG A 67 0.81 9.97 3.59
C ARG A 67 1.40 8.93 2.65
N GLN A 68 2.60 9.18 2.17
CA GLN A 68 3.33 8.20 1.37
C GLN A 68 3.83 7.09 2.28
N PHE A 69 3.45 5.86 1.97
CA PHE A 69 4.12 4.69 2.53
C PHE A 69 5.49 4.59 1.84
N GLN A 70 6.52 5.17 2.44
CA GLN A 70 7.88 4.81 2.07
C GLN A 70 8.11 3.41 2.64
N SER A 71 8.23 2.40 1.78
CA SER A 71 8.99 1.22 2.19
C SER A 71 10.35 1.78 2.56
N GLN A 72 10.70 1.75 3.84
CA GLN A 72 12.09 1.93 4.21
C GLN A 72 12.83 0.88 3.40
N THR A 73 13.52 1.31 2.34
CA THR A 73 14.59 0.52 1.76
C THR A 73 15.55 0.38 2.92
N GLN A 74 15.41 -0.73 3.66
CA GLN A 74 16.36 -1.11 4.69
C GLN A 74 17.70 -0.94 4.00
N ARG A 75 18.52 -0.01 4.51
CA ARG A 75 19.87 0.14 4.01
C ARG A 75 20.49 -1.23 4.27
N SER A 76 20.60 -2.04 3.23
CA SER A 76 21.29 -3.31 3.29
C SER A 76 22.74 -2.94 3.50
N HIS A 77 23.14 -2.84 4.77
CA HIS A 77 24.53 -2.69 5.11
C HIS A 77 25.22 -3.95 4.56
N GLU A 78 26.00 -3.82 3.48
CA GLU A 78 26.79 -4.96 2.99
C GLU A 78 27.89 -5.33 3.98
N ARG A 79 28.24 -4.41 4.89
CA ARG A 79 29.29 -4.55 5.90
C ARG A 79 28.86 -3.98 7.24
N CYS A 80 29.25 -4.66 8.31
CA CYS A 80 29.09 -4.19 9.67
C CYS A 80 29.90 -2.89 9.89
N PRO A 81 29.30 -1.79 10.37
CA PRO A 81 30.03 -0.55 10.61
C PRO A 81 31.01 -0.65 11.78
N ARG A 82 30.84 -1.66 12.66
CA ARG A 82 31.68 -1.86 13.83
C ARG A 82 32.94 -2.68 13.54
N CYS A 83 32.83 -3.77 12.79
CA CYS A 83 33.95 -4.69 12.54
C CYS A 83 34.33 -4.85 11.06
N GLY A 84 33.57 -4.27 10.12
CA GLY A 84 33.85 -4.35 8.69
C GLY A 84 33.50 -5.68 8.01
N THR A 85 33.07 -6.70 8.79
CA THR A 85 32.63 -8.00 8.25
C THR A 85 31.43 -7.84 7.32
N ARG A 86 31.41 -8.62 6.23
CA ARG A 86 30.29 -8.66 5.30
C ARG A 86 29.05 -9.23 6.01
N VAL A 87 27.93 -8.52 5.98
CA VAL A 87 26.68 -8.99 6.58
C VAL A 87 25.62 -9.23 5.51
N THR A 88 24.71 -10.16 5.78
CA THR A 88 23.62 -10.44 4.85
C THR A 88 22.68 -9.24 4.81
N PRO A 89 22.22 -8.81 3.62
CA PRO A 89 21.11 -7.87 3.52
C PRO A 89 19.96 -8.43 4.36
N MET A 90 19.46 -7.65 5.32
CA MET A 90 18.42 -8.01 6.30
C MET A 90 18.88 -8.69 7.60
N SER A 91 20.18 -8.89 7.87
CA SER A 91 20.60 -9.31 9.21
C SER A 91 20.32 -8.21 10.24
N SER A 92 19.61 -8.53 11.33
CA SER A 92 19.41 -7.61 12.47
C SER A 92 20.62 -7.56 13.42
N LEU A 93 21.57 -8.51 13.28
CA LEU A 93 22.72 -8.66 14.15
C LEU A 93 23.94 -9.15 13.34
N CYS A 94 25.13 -8.61 13.63
CA CYS A 94 26.39 -9.13 13.12
C CYS A 94 26.80 -10.41 13.86
N SER A 95 26.95 -11.52 13.12
CA SER A 95 27.38 -12.81 13.66
C SER A 95 28.76 -12.77 14.34
N GLU A 96 29.64 -11.87 13.89
CA GLU A 96 31.03 -11.86 14.37
C GLU A 96 31.24 -11.00 15.61
N CYS A 97 30.53 -9.88 15.74
CA CYS A 97 30.81 -8.90 16.80
C CYS A 97 29.58 -8.53 17.66
N GLY A 98 28.41 -9.09 17.34
CA GLY A 98 27.18 -8.84 18.09
C GLY A 98 26.62 -7.42 17.97
N HIS A 99 27.04 -6.64 16.97
CA HIS A 99 26.46 -5.32 16.70
C HIS A 99 25.05 -5.46 16.09
N VAL A 100 24.09 -4.68 16.58
CA VAL A 100 22.69 -4.66 16.11
C VAL A 100 22.49 -3.53 15.10
N PHE A 101 21.78 -3.79 13.99
CA PHE A 101 21.57 -2.85 12.86
C PHE A 101 20.24 -2.10 12.93
#